data_AF-A0A521YB11-F1
#
_entry.id   AF-A0A521YB11-F1
#
_cell.length_a   1.000
_cell.length_b   1.000
_cell.length_c   1.000
_cell.angle_alpha   90.00
_cell.angle_beta   90.00
_cell.angle_gamma   90.00
#
_symmetry.space_group_name_H-M   'P 1'
#
loop_
_entity.id
_entity.type
_entity.pdbx_description
1 polymer ?
#
loop_
_entity_poly.entity_id
_entity_poly.type
_entity_poly.pdbx_seq_one_letter_code
_entity_poly.pdbx_strand_id
1 'polypeptide(L)'
;MHYKQKNSTKRLAAITKLIFEKIPQNPTLLEYRQGITLGDDNKHWFRAKFFQQYRLFFRFHLESKIIVYAWVNDEDTNGVSHE
;
A
#
# COMPACT_ATOMS: atom_id res chain seq x y z
N MET A 1 -30.31 3.92 -4.83
CA MET A 1 -29.17 4.44 -4.04
C MET A 1 -28.31 3.28 -3.50
N HIS A 2 -27.38 2.72 -4.29
CA HIS A 2 -26.51 1.60 -3.84
C HIS A 2 -25.04 1.73 -4.31
N TYR A 3 -24.58 2.95 -4.61
CA TYR A 3 -23.25 3.17 -5.18
C TYR A 3 -22.10 2.90 -4.18
N LYS A 4 -22.31 3.16 -2.87
CA LYS A 4 -21.26 2.99 -1.84
C LYS A 4 -20.80 1.54 -1.64
N GLN A 5 -21.72 0.55 -1.66
CA GLN A 5 -21.35 -0.87 -1.46
C GLN A 5 -20.48 -1.44 -2.60
N LYS A 6 -20.67 -0.97 -3.84
CA LYS A 6 -19.86 -1.42 -4.97
C LYS A 6 -18.40 -0.99 -4.84
N ASN A 7 -18.13 0.18 -4.25
CA ASN A 7 -16.77 0.70 -4.10
C ASN A 7 -16.02 0.01 -2.96
N SER A 8 -16.67 -0.21 -1.81
CA SER A 8 -16.06 -0.96 -0.69
C SER A 8 -15.69 -2.39 -1.10
N THR A 9 -16.57 -3.06 -1.85
CA THR A 9 -16.32 -4.43 -2.33
C THR A 9 -15.15 -4.49 -3.31
N LYS A 10 -15.07 -3.54 -4.26
CA LYS A 10 -13.93 -3.44 -5.19
C LYS A 10 -12.61 -3.15 -4.48
N ARG A 11 -12.65 -2.28 -3.46
CA ARG A 11 -11.47 -1.97 -2.65
C ARG A 11 -10.97 -3.19 -1.91
N LEU A 12 -11.87 -3.91 -1.23
CA LEU A 12 -11.52 -5.14 -0.53
C LEU A 12 -10.93 -6.18 -1.49
N ALA A 13 -11.55 -6.41 -2.64
CA ALA A 13 -11.04 -7.34 -3.64
C ALA A 13 -9.63 -6.96 -4.13
N ALA A 14 -9.36 -5.67 -4.35
CA ALA A 14 -8.04 -5.19 -4.73
C ALA A 14 -7.01 -5.39 -3.61
N ILE A 15 -7.37 -5.12 -2.36
CA ILE A 15 -6.48 -5.34 -1.19
C ILE A 15 -6.16 -6.83 -1.05
N THR A 16 -7.17 -7.71 -1.09
CA THR A 16 -6.99 -9.16 -1.01
C THR A 16 -6.05 -9.65 -2.11
N LYS A 17 -6.25 -9.18 -3.35
CA LYS A 17 -5.36 -9.52 -4.47
C LYS A 17 -3.93 -9.04 -4.26
N LEU A 18 -3.74 -7.84 -3.72
CA LEU A 18 -2.40 -7.32 -3.44
C LEU A 18 -1.70 -8.14 -2.35
N ILE A 19 -2.38 -8.41 -1.24
CA ILE A 19 -1.83 -9.10 -0.07
C ILE A 19 -1.53 -10.57 -0.37
N PHE A 20 -2.44 -11.29 -1.04
CA PHE A 20 -2.32 -12.74 -1.19
C PHE A 20 -1.70 -13.18 -2.51
N GLU A 21 -1.74 -12.35 -3.56
CA GLU A 21 -1.23 -12.74 -4.88
C GLU A 21 -0.04 -11.91 -5.31
N LYS A 22 -0.17 -10.57 -5.35
CA LYS A 22 0.82 -9.72 -6.04
C LYS A 22 2.07 -9.46 -5.22
N ILE A 23 1.92 -8.99 -3.98
CA ILE A 23 3.07 -8.61 -3.14
C ILE A 23 3.94 -9.83 -2.79
N PRO A 24 3.39 -10.99 -2.39
CA PRO A 24 4.21 -12.15 -2.09
C PRO A 24 4.99 -12.71 -3.28
N GLN A 25 4.49 -12.54 -4.51
CA GLN A 25 5.19 -12.98 -5.73
C GLN A 25 6.52 -12.24 -5.93
N ASN A 26 6.56 -10.93 -5.70
CA ASN A 26 7.79 -10.15 -5.73
C ASN A 26 7.69 -8.87 -4.88
N PRO A 27 8.01 -8.95 -3.58
CA PRO A 27 7.86 -7.81 -2.67
C PRO A 27 8.92 -6.72 -2.87
N THR A 28 9.95 -6.97 -3.71
CA THR A 28 11.10 -6.08 -3.91
C THR A 28 11.02 -5.22 -5.18
N LEU A 29 9.90 -5.28 -5.91
CA LEU A 29 9.72 -4.51 -7.14
C LEU A 29 9.99 -3.01 -6.91
N LEU A 30 10.72 -2.41 -7.86
CA LEU A 30 11.06 -0.99 -7.81
C LEU A 30 9.81 -0.09 -7.76
N GLU A 31 8.69 -0.54 -8.34
CA GLU A 31 7.41 0.17 -8.29
C GLU A 31 6.88 0.38 -6.87
N TYR A 32 7.27 -0.50 -5.93
CA TYR A 32 6.87 -0.41 -4.53
C TYR A 32 7.82 0.44 -3.69
N ARG A 33 9.01 0.79 -4.20
CA ARG A 33 9.95 1.60 -3.42
C ARG A 33 9.42 3.02 -3.26
N GLN A 34 9.49 3.52 -2.03
CA GLN A 34 9.28 4.94 -1.76
C GLN A 34 10.58 5.69 -2.12
N GLY A 35 10.45 6.86 -2.75
CA GLY A 35 11.61 7.70 -3.04
C GLY A 35 12.31 8.16 -1.75
N ILE A 36 13.54 8.64 -1.90
CA ILE A 36 14.42 9.09 -0.79
C ILE A 36 13.94 10.35 -0.03
N THR A 37 12.80 10.92 -0.42
CA THR A 37 12.31 12.23 0.05
C THR A 37 11.85 12.21 1.51
N LEU A 38 11.62 11.05 2.12
CA LEU A 38 11.05 10.92 3.47
C LEU A 38 12.07 10.60 4.57
N GLY A 39 13.38 10.71 4.28
CA GLY A 39 14.45 10.41 5.23
C GLY A 39 14.75 8.92 5.38
N ASP A 40 15.92 8.62 5.94
CA ASP A 40 16.50 7.27 5.98
C ASP A 40 15.66 6.26 6.78
N ASP A 41 14.91 6.73 7.78
CA ASP A 41 14.05 5.90 8.64
C ASP A 41 12.86 5.29 7.88
N ASN A 42 12.47 5.88 6.74
CA ASN A 42 11.34 5.42 5.94
C ASN A 42 11.74 4.53 4.76
N LYS A 43 13.04 4.25 4.55
CA LYS A 43 13.55 3.39 3.45
C LYS A 43 13.03 1.94 3.53
N HIS A 44 12.64 1.50 4.71
CA HIS A 44 12.16 0.13 4.93
C HIS A 44 10.70 -0.08 4.50
N TRP A 45 9.96 1.00 4.23
CA TRP A 45 8.57 0.94 3.83
C TRP A 45 8.41 0.90 2.31
N PHE A 46 7.65 -0.08 1.86
CA PHE A 46 7.19 -0.24 0.49
C PHE A 46 5.73 0.21 0.38
N ARG A 47 5.33 0.63 -0.83
CA ARG A 47 4.00 1.17 -1.11
C ARG A 47 3.45 0.66 -2.44
N ALA A 48 2.39 -0.15 -2.38
CA ALA A 48 1.59 -0.49 -3.56
C ALA A 48 0.47 0.53 -3.77
N LYS A 49 0.36 1.10 -4.98
CA LYS A 49 -0.70 2.04 -5.36
C LYS A 49 -1.82 1.30 -6.10
N PHE A 50 -3.08 1.64 -5.80
CA PHE A 50 -4.24 1.12 -6.53
C PHE A 50 -5.38 2.14 -6.57
N PHE A 51 -6.21 2.07 -7.62
CA PHE A 51 -7.28 3.04 -7.93
C PHE A 51 -6.88 4.53 -7.77
N GLN A 52 -5.64 4.89 -8.11
CA GLN A 52 -5.02 6.23 -8.06
C GLN A 52 -4.90 6.87 -6.66
N GLN A 53 -5.87 6.69 -5.77
CA GLN A 53 -5.93 7.31 -4.44
C GLN A 53 -5.45 6.41 -3.30
N TYR A 54 -5.56 5.08 -3.43
CA TYR A 54 -5.21 4.17 -2.35
C TYR A 54 -3.76 3.72 -2.39
N ARG A 55 -3.23 3.53 -1.19
CA ARG A 55 -1.86 3.11 -0.94
C ARG A 55 -1.89 2.06 0.15
N LEU A 56 -1.41 0.86 -0.15
CA LEU A 56 -1.13 -0.19 0.82
C LEU A 56 0.35 -0.13 1.18
N PHE A 57 0.65 0.01 2.47
CA PHE A 57 2.02 0.04 2.97
C PHE A 57 2.39 -1.30 3.59
N PHE A 58 3.61 -1.75 3.29
CA PHE A 58 4.16 -2.98 3.82
C PHE A 58 5.67 -2.87 4.01
N ARG A 59 6.22 -3.75 4.85
CA ARG A 59 7.65 -3.96 5.01
C ARG A 59 7.97 -5.39 4.62
N PHE A 60 9.10 -5.58 3.95
CA PHE A 60 9.63 -6.89 3.63
C PHE A 60 10.98 -7.09 4.30
N HIS A 61 11.08 -8.14 5.13
CA HIS A 61 12.34 -8.59 5.69
C HIS A 61 12.91 -9.71 4.81
N LEU A 62 13.97 -9.40 4.06
CA LEU A 62 14.52 -10.28 3.01
C LEU A 62 14.99 -11.63 3.57
N GLU A 63 15.75 -11.60 4.65
CA GLU A 63 16.40 -12.80 5.20
C GLU A 63 15.39 -13.81 5.75
N SER A 64 14.42 -13.34 6.54
CA SER A 64 13.36 -14.19 7.09
C SER A 64 12.19 -14.42 6.12
N LYS A 65 12.19 -13.74 4.96
CA LYS A 65 11.09 -13.71 3.99
C LYS A 65 9.73 -13.35 4.62
N ILE A 66 9.74 -12.43 5.58
CA ILE A 66 8.53 -11.99 6.29
C ILE A 66 8.01 -10.71 5.64
N ILE A 67 6.69 -10.67 5.38
CA ILE A 67 6.00 -9.45 4.95
C ILE A 67 5.10 -8.99 6.10
N VAL A 68 5.24 -7.72 6.48
CA VAL A 68 4.38 -7.06 7.47
C VAL A 68 3.54 -6.02 6.75
N TYR A 69 2.21 -6.17 6.79
CA TYR A 69 1.26 -5.20 6.26
C TYR A 69 0.80 -4.27 7.38
N ALA A 70 0.86 -2.95 7.16
CA ALA A 70 0.59 -1.98 8.22
C ALA A 70 -0.72 -1.21 8.05
N TRP A 71 -1.05 -0.77 6.82
CA TRP A 71 -2.14 0.21 6.64
C TRP A 71 -2.56 0.38 5.16
N VAL A 72 -3.82 0.77 4.94
CA VAL A 72 -4.36 1.31 3.67
C VAL A 72 -4.92 2.72 3.91
N ASN A 73 -4.51 3.74 3.12
CA ASN A 73 -5.10 5.08 3.22
C ASN A 73 -6.60 5.04 2.87
N ASP A 74 -7.42 5.86 3.53
CA ASP A 74 -8.84 6.03 3.16
C ASP A 74 -9.03 7.05 2.01
N GLU A 75 -10.26 7.20 1.50
CA GLU A 75 -10.61 8.13 0.41
C GLU A 75 -10.27 9.60 0.70
N ASP A 76 -10.01 9.96 1.98
CA ASP A 76 -10.05 11.34 2.46
C ASP A 76 -8.70 11.85 3.00
N THR A 77 -7.60 11.52 2.30
CA THR A 77 -6.31 12.20 2.56
C THR A 77 -5.89 13.02 1.34
N ASN A 78 -6.65 14.08 1.08
CA ASN A 78 -6.06 15.30 0.54
C ASN A 78 -5.03 15.77 1.58
N GLY A 79 -3.76 15.82 1.17
CA GLY A 79 -2.69 16.30 2.03
C GLY A 79 -2.96 17.74 2.41
N VAL A 80 -3.36 17.97 3.66
CA VAL A 80 -3.02 19.21 4.34
C VAL A 80 -1.76 18.88 5.11
N SER A 81 -0.63 19.22 4.50
CA SER A 81 0.63 19.39 5.22
C SER A 81 0.35 20.47 6.26
N HIS A 82 0.23 20.10 7.53
CA HIS A 82 0.44 21.07 8.59
C HIS A 82 1.94 21.33 8.66
N GLU A 83 2.27 22.61 8.63
CA GLU A 83 3.58 23.26 8.53
C GLU A 83 4.68 22.67 9.41
#